data_AF-A0A4R0NQH5-F1
#
_entry.id   AF-A0A4R0NQH5-F1
#
_cell.length_a   1.000
_cell.length_b   1.000
_cell.length_c   1.000
_cell.angle_alpha   90.00
_cell.angle_beta   90.00
_cell.angle_gamma   90.00
#
_symmetry.space_group_name_H-M   'P 1'
#
loop_
_entity.id
_entity.type
_entity.pdbx_description
1 polymer ?
#
loop_
_entity_poly.entity_id
_entity_poly.type
_entity_poly.pdbx_seq_one_letter_code
_entity_poly.pdbx_strand_id
1 'polypeptide(L)'
;MLRKGFYLALLVPCILLFMSCQRLPDVQGKGSGFMQGVWVQDAVPDAEKLLSNTHHRFKITCDSFYVDLTTYSKVNYYADSCFQNGIWKEYAKGVYLVRSDSVFFEGTYTKANYKQKLSGCYQTGRYIKSFKIKEASSDKLLLESTNNQRELRLTLNERITCVPREL
;
A
#
# COMPACT_ATOMS: atom_id res chain seq x y z
N MET A 1 30.39 56.75 -6.18
CA MET A 1 29.11 56.36 -5.54
C MET A 1 28.37 55.21 -6.25
N LEU A 2 28.62 54.92 -7.53
CA LEU A 2 27.94 53.85 -8.30
C LEU A 2 28.13 52.40 -7.81
N ARG A 3 29.23 52.08 -7.11
CA ARG A 3 29.57 50.70 -6.75
C ARG A 3 28.72 50.12 -5.60
N LYS A 4 28.22 50.96 -4.68
CA LYS A 4 27.37 50.52 -3.55
C LYS A 4 25.93 50.17 -3.97
N GLY A 5 25.39 50.84 -5.00
CA GLY A 5 24.06 50.55 -5.54
C GLY A 5 23.98 49.19 -6.24
N PHE A 6 25.08 48.75 -6.86
CA PHE A 6 25.14 47.46 -7.57
C PHE A 6 25.10 46.25 -6.61
N TYR A 7 25.75 46.35 -5.44
CA TYR A 7 25.67 45.31 -4.40
C TYR A 7 24.26 45.23 -3.78
N LEU A 8 23.58 46.37 -3.63
CA LEU A 8 22.21 46.41 -3.12
C LEU A 8 21.21 45.78 -4.12
N ALA A 9 21.41 46.02 -5.42
CA ALA A 9 20.58 45.47 -6.49
C ALA A 9 20.70 43.94 -6.63
N LEU A 10 21.80 43.34 -6.16
CA LEU A 10 22.03 41.89 -6.21
C LEU A 10 21.56 41.15 -4.94
N LEU A 11 21.42 41.86 -3.82
CA LEU A 11 20.92 41.32 -2.55
C LEU A 11 19.39 41.18 -2.51
N VAL A 12 18.66 42.12 -3.12
CA VAL A 12 17.19 42.13 -3.12
C VAL A 12 16.57 40.90 -3.82
N PRO A 13 17.03 40.45 -5.01
CA PRO A 13 16.51 39.25 -5.66
C PRO A 13 16.75 37.98 -4.84
N CYS A 14 17.86 37.91 -4.11
CA CYS A 14 18.22 36.76 -3.28
C CYS A 14 17.25 36.59 -2.11
N ILE A 15 16.84 37.68 -1.46
CA ILE A 15 15.88 37.67 -0.35
C ILE A 15 14.48 37.26 -0.82
N LEU A 16 14.06 37.67 -2.02
CA LEU A 16 12.76 37.30 -2.60
C LEU A 16 12.68 35.79 -2.93
N LEU A 17 13.80 35.14 -3.25
CA LEU A 17 13.84 33.68 -3.49
C LEU A 17 13.67 32.85 -2.21
N PHE A 18 14.00 33.38 -1.03
CA PHE A 18 13.78 32.65 0.23
C PHE A 18 12.32 32.72 0.71
N MET A 19 11.54 33.69 0.24
CA MET A 19 10.13 33.86 0.63
C MET A 19 9.17 32.90 -0.10
N SER A 20 9.62 32.20 -1.15
CA SER A 20 8.78 31.25 -1.90
C SER A 20 8.77 29.83 -1.32
N CYS A 21 9.67 29.50 -0.40
CA CYS A 21 9.68 28.22 0.31
C CYS A 21 8.65 28.23 1.45
N GLN A 22 7.39 27.92 1.12
CA GLN A 22 6.38 27.62 2.14
C GLN A 22 6.35 26.10 2.40
N ARG A 23 6.35 25.72 3.68
CA ARG A 23 6.17 24.32 4.08
C ARG A 23 4.74 23.91 3.70
N LEU A 24 4.61 22.92 2.82
CA LEU A 24 3.29 22.35 2.55
C LEU A 24 2.77 21.69 3.83
N PRO A 25 1.46 21.81 4.13
CA PRO A 25 0.88 21.13 5.27
C PRO A 25 1.05 19.61 5.09
N ASP A 26 1.43 18.94 6.18
CA ASP A 26 1.61 17.49 6.22
C ASP A 26 0.23 16.82 6.32
N VAL A 27 -0.43 16.70 5.18
CA VAL A 27 -1.76 16.13 5.07
C VAL A 27 -1.70 14.80 4.35
N GLN A 28 -2.53 13.87 4.79
CA GLN A 28 -2.70 12.59 4.13
C GLN A 28 -3.09 12.79 2.64
N GLY A 29 -2.44 12.05 1.74
CA GLY A 29 -2.79 12.07 0.32
C GLY A 29 -4.21 11.54 0.10
N LYS A 30 -4.93 12.09 -0.87
CA LYS A 30 -6.33 11.67 -1.16
C LYS A 30 -6.44 10.23 -1.67
N GLY A 31 -5.35 9.67 -2.19
CA GLY A 31 -5.33 8.38 -2.90
C GLY A 31 -6.22 8.36 -4.14
N SER A 32 -6.49 7.15 -4.63
CA SER A 32 -7.35 6.93 -5.78
C SER A 32 -8.78 6.62 -5.36
N GLY A 33 -9.76 7.33 -5.93
CA GLY A 33 -11.18 7.21 -5.58
C GLY A 33 -11.78 5.82 -5.79
N PHE A 34 -11.43 5.15 -6.90
CA PHE A 34 -11.95 3.81 -7.19
C PHE A 34 -11.37 2.71 -6.29
N MET A 35 -10.27 2.98 -5.58
CA MET A 35 -9.66 2.02 -4.65
C MET A 35 -10.24 2.13 -3.24
N GLN A 36 -11.01 3.17 -2.93
CA GLN A 36 -11.48 3.43 -1.57
C GLN A 36 -12.49 2.39 -1.11
N GLY A 37 -12.16 1.66 -0.04
CA GLY A 37 -13.04 0.63 0.49
C GLY A 37 -12.34 -0.56 1.13
N VAL A 38 -13.14 -1.49 1.63
CA VAL A 38 -12.73 -2.82 2.04
C VAL A 38 -12.96 -3.78 0.88
N TRP A 39 -11.88 -4.34 0.36
CA TRP A 39 -11.87 -5.27 -0.77
C TRP A 39 -11.50 -6.66 -0.29
N VAL A 40 -12.29 -7.66 -0.64
CA VAL A 40 -12.05 -9.05 -0.27
C VAL A 40 -11.75 -9.84 -1.53
N GLN A 41 -10.67 -10.60 -1.52
CA GLN A 41 -10.37 -11.51 -2.61
C GLN A 41 -11.38 -12.65 -2.63
N ASP A 42 -11.94 -12.88 -3.81
CA ASP A 42 -12.77 -14.05 -4.08
C ASP A 42 -11.93 -15.33 -3.94
N ALA A 43 -12.54 -16.48 -4.21
CA ALA A 43 -11.82 -17.75 -4.22
C ALA A 43 -10.62 -17.69 -5.20
N VAL A 44 -9.48 -18.23 -4.77
CA VAL A 44 -8.32 -18.36 -5.65
C VAL A 44 -8.63 -19.49 -6.66
N PRO A 45 -8.52 -19.24 -7.98
CA PRO A 45 -8.73 -20.29 -8.98
C PRO A 45 -7.81 -21.48 -8.72
N ASP A 46 -8.36 -22.69 -8.81
CA ASP A 46 -7.62 -23.94 -8.58
C ASP A 46 -6.89 -23.99 -7.22
N ALA A 47 -7.41 -23.31 -6.18
CA ALA A 47 -6.81 -23.27 -4.85
C ALA A 47 -6.39 -24.66 -4.32
N GLU A 48 -7.19 -25.68 -4.61
CA GLU A 48 -6.95 -27.06 -4.21
C GLU A 48 -5.77 -27.72 -4.92
N LYS A 49 -5.38 -27.25 -6.11
CA LYS A 49 -4.22 -27.77 -6.86
C LYS A 49 -2.92 -27.06 -6.47
N LEU A 50 -2.99 -25.94 -5.77
CA LEU A 50 -1.83 -25.17 -5.36
C LEU A 50 -1.18 -25.77 -4.10
N LEU A 51 0.14 -25.77 -4.06
CA LEU A 51 0.91 -26.11 -2.85
C LEU A 51 0.73 -25.04 -1.77
N SER A 52 0.62 -23.78 -2.19
CA SER A 52 0.37 -22.64 -1.32
C SER A 52 -0.43 -21.57 -2.05
N ASN A 53 -1.42 -21.00 -1.35
CA ASN A 53 -2.21 -19.87 -1.81
C ASN A 53 -2.40 -18.86 -0.67
N THR A 54 -2.62 -17.59 -1.02
CA THR A 54 -2.83 -16.51 -0.05
C THR A 54 -4.04 -15.70 -0.47
N HIS A 55 -5.01 -15.60 0.44
CA HIS A 55 -6.18 -14.75 0.29
C HIS A 55 -5.91 -13.37 0.88
N HIS A 56 -6.27 -12.34 0.12
CA HIS A 56 -6.05 -10.94 0.48
C HIS A 56 -7.36 -10.27 0.89
N ARG A 57 -7.33 -9.54 1.99
CA ARG A 57 -8.39 -8.59 2.37
C ARG A 57 -7.76 -7.23 2.56
N PHE A 58 -8.03 -6.32 1.64
CA PHE A 58 -7.55 -4.95 1.71
C PHE A 58 -8.57 -4.05 2.39
N LYS A 59 -8.08 -3.11 3.19
CA LYS A 59 -8.80 -1.91 3.59
C LYS A 59 -8.00 -0.71 3.12
N ILE A 60 -8.57 0.06 2.22
CA ILE A 60 -7.92 1.21 1.58
C ILE A 60 -8.70 2.46 1.95
N THR A 61 -8.00 3.45 2.49
CA THR A 61 -8.55 4.73 2.90
C THR A 61 -7.56 5.83 2.61
N CYS A 62 -8.00 6.84 1.86
CA CYS A 62 -7.15 7.89 1.33
C CYS A 62 -5.97 7.27 0.57
N ASP A 63 -4.73 7.62 0.88
CA ASP A 63 -3.49 7.03 0.32
C ASP A 63 -2.97 5.80 1.07
N SER A 64 -3.66 5.38 2.13
CA SER A 64 -3.18 4.35 3.04
C SER A 64 -3.90 3.03 2.80
N PHE A 65 -3.16 1.94 2.98
CA PHE A 65 -3.71 0.59 2.90
C PHE A 65 -3.38 -0.22 4.15
N TYR A 66 -4.26 -1.17 4.41
CA TYR A 66 -4.10 -2.25 5.37
C TYR A 66 -4.47 -3.52 4.63
N VAL A 67 -3.71 -4.59 4.85
CA VAL A 67 -4.00 -5.88 4.22
C VAL A 67 -3.87 -6.99 5.24
N ASP A 68 -4.89 -7.85 5.23
CA ASP A 68 -4.88 -9.14 5.92
C ASP A 68 -4.60 -10.22 4.87
N LEU A 69 -3.61 -11.05 5.16
CA LEU A 69 -3.16 -12.15 4.31
C LEU A 69 -3.44 -13.45 5.04
N THR A 70 -4.31 -14.30 4.49
CA THR A 70 -4.51 -15.64 5.02
C THR A 70 -3.91 -16.64 4.06
N THR A 71 -2.83 -17.30 4.48
CA THR A 71 -2.10 -18.25 3.65
C THR A 71 -2.47 -19.67 4.04
N TYR A 72 -2.78 -20.48 3.04
CA TYR A 72 -2.97 -21.92 3.15
C TYR A 72 -1.82 -22.59 2.42
N SER A 73 -1.14 -23.54 3.08
CA SER A 73 0.01 -24.27 2.53
C SER A 73 -0.08 -25.74 2.90
N LYS A 74 0.12 -26.59 1.90
CA LYS A 74 0.25 -28.05 2.07
C LYS A 74 1.69 -28.46 2.43
N VAL A 75 2.64 -27.56 2.21
CA VAL A 75 4.08 -27.80 2.43
C VAL A 75 4.55 -26.95 3.59
N ASN A 76 5.32 -27.57 4.48
CA ASN A 76 5.92 -26.87 5.60
C ASN A 76 7.23 -26.18 5.19
N TYR A 77 7.17 -24.86 5.03
CA TYR A 77 8.32 -24.01 4.72
C TYR A 77 8.95 -23.36 5.95
N TYR A 78 8.35 -23.53 7.14
CA TYR A 78 8.75 -22.86 8.38
C TYR A 78 9.09 -23.89 9.46
N ALA A 79 9.60 -23.43 10.60
CA ALA A 79 9.70 -24.29 11.77
C ALA A 79 8.31 -24.78 12.19
N ASP A 80 8.21 -26.00 12.75
CA ASP A 80 6.93 -26.63 13.10
C ASP A 80 6.06 -25.76 14.01
N SER A 81 6.68 -25.02 14.94
CA SER A 81 5.99 -24.07 15.82
C SER A 81 5.29 -22.93 15.07
N CYS A 82 5.73 -22.63 13.85
CA CYS A 82 5.17 -21.61 12.97
C CYS A 82 4.24 -22.19 11.89
N PHE A 83 4.24 -23.49 11.61
CA PHE A 83 3.48 -24.01 10.47
C PHE A 83 1.96 -23.97 10.69
N GLN A 84 1.49 -24.04 11.94
CA GLN A 84 0.07 -23.92 12.32
C GLN A 84 -0.88 -24.76 11.43
N ASN A 85 -0.54 -26.03 11.22
CA ASN A 85 -1.29 -26.95 10.34
C ASN A 85 -1.49 -26.41 8.91
N GLY A 86 -0.53 -25.64 8.41
CA GLY A 86 -0.56 -25.08 7.07
C GLY A 86 -1.43 -23.84 6.91
N ILE A 87 -1.93 -23.24 7.99
CA ILE A 87 -2.77 -22.04 7.91
C ILE A 87 -2.19 -20.96 8.81
N TRP A 88 -1.88 -19.80 8.23
CA TRP A 88 -1.44 -18.66 9.03
C TRP A 88 -1.91 -17.33 8.48
N LYS A 89 -1.86 -16.31 9.35
CA LYS A 89 -2.26 -14.95 9.02
C LYS A 89 -1.09 -13.98 9.14
N GLU A 90 -0.95 -13.14 8.14
CA GLU A 90 -0.01 -12.03 8.11
C GLU A 90 -0.76 -10.72 7.85
N TYR A 91 -0.16 -9.62 8.28
CA TYR A 91 -0.77 -8.30 8.17
C TYR A 91 0.27 -7.34 7.64
N ALA A 92 -0.12 -6.42 6.78
CA ALA A 92 0.73 -5.31 6.38
C ALA A 92 -0.04 -4.00 6.32
N LYS A 93 0.69 -2.90 6.48
CA LYS A 93 0.14 -1.56 6.32
C LYS A 93 1.16 -0.65 5.63
N GLY A 94 0.67 0.37 4.96
CA GLY A 94 1.52 1.40 4.39
C GLY A 94 0.73 2.35 3.50
N VAL A 95 1.40 2.87 2.49
CA VAL A 95 0.83 3.77 1.49
C VAL A 95 0.78 3.09 0.14
N TYR A 96 -0.12 3.55 -0.73
CA TYR A 96 -0.19 3.08 -2.09
C TYR A 96 -0.21 4.24 -3.08
N LEU A 97 0.25 3.95 -4.30
CA LEU A 97 0.21 4.86 -5.42
C LEU A 97 -0.39 4.16 -6.63
N VAL A 98 -1.33 4.82 -7.29
CA VAL A 98 -1.80 4.40 -8.63
C VAL A 98 -1.08 5.25 -9.66
N ARG A 99 -0.44 4.61 -10.63
CA ARG A 99 0.23 5.27 -11.75
C ARG A 99 -0.12 4.53 -13.03
N SER A 100 -0.75 5.24 -13.96
CA SER A 100 -1.23 4.68 -15.23
C SER A 100 -2.15 3.47 -15.01
N ASP A 101 -1.77 2.29 -15.50
CA ASP A 101 -2.51 1.03 -15.38
C ASP A 101 -2.03 0.17 -14.20
N SER A 102 -1.31 0.74 -13.24
CA SER A 102 -0.64 -0.03 -12.19
C SER A 102 -0.84 0.58 -10.80
N VAL A 103 -0.93 -0.28 -9.79
CA VAL A 103 -0.95 0.08 -8.37
C VAL A 103 0.28 -0.47 -7.66
N PHE A 104 0.90 0.37 -6.84
CA PHE A 104 2.09 0.08 -6.05
C PHE A 104 1.74 0.20 -4.58
N PHE A 105 1.94 -0.87 -3.82
CA PHE A 105 1.78 -0.91 -2.37
C PHE A 105 3.16 -0.94 -1.73
N GLU A 106 3.43 0.04 -0.87
CA GLU A 106 4.66 0.14 -0.11
C GLU A 106 4.37 0.31 1.38
N GLY A 107 4.87 -0.62 2.18
CA GLY A 107 4.59 -0.65 3.60
C GLY A 107 5.49 -1.60 4.37
N THR A 108 4.99 -2.07 5.51
CA THR A 108 5.70 -3.03 6.36
C THR A 108 4.77 -4.13 6.84
N TYR A 109 5.35 -5.30 7.10
CA TYR A 109 4.65 -6.36 7.83
C TYR A 109 4.42 -5.95 9.28
N THR A 110 3.25 -6.30 9.79
CA THR A 110 2.72 -5.87 11.07
C THR A 110 2.12 -7.04 11.85
N LYS A 111 1.85 -6.80 13.13
CA LYS A 111 1.01 -7.65 13.96
C LYS A 111 -0.48 -7.43 13.58
N ALA A 112 -1.39 -8.26 14.10
CA ALA A 112 -2.83 -8.15 13.83
C ALA A 112 -3.45 -6.79 14.18
N ASN A 113 -2.82 -6.02 15.09
CA ASN A 113 -3.24 -4.66 15.43
C ASN A 113 -2.57 -3.57 14.57
N TYR A 114 -1.96 -3.96 13.45
CA TYR A 114 -1.23 -3.08 12.54
C TYR A 114 -0.08 -2.28 13.19
N LYS A 115 0.45 -2.74 14.34
CA LYS A 115 1.73 -2.24 14.88
C LYS A 115 2.88 -3.00 14.23
N GLN A 116 4.03 -2.34 14.11
CA GLN A 116 5.21 -2.90 13.44
C GLN A 116 5.60 -4.27 14.02
N LYS A 117 5.93 -5.21 13.13
CA LYS A 117 6.40 -6.55 13.48
C LYS A 117 7.92 -6.58 13.33
N LEU A 118 8.62 -6.73 14.46
CA LEU A 118 10.09 -6.76 14.51
C LEU A 118 10.65 -8.19 14.49
N SER A 119 9.87 -9.17 14.94
CA SER A 119 10.28 -10.57 15.05
C SER A 119 9.07 -11.50 15.08
N GLY A 120 9.33 -12.81 15.04
CA GLY A 120 8.33 -13.87 15.06
C GLY A 120 8.28 -14.69 13.77
N CYS A 121 7.28 -15.56 13.64
CA CYS A 121 7.05 -16.39 12.47
C CYS A 121 6.73 -15.56 11.21
N TYR A 122 6.98 -16.12 10.02
CA TYR A 122 6.62 -15.56 8.70
C TYR A 122 7.34 -14.26 8.34
N GLN A 123 6.80 -13.49 7.38
CA GLN A 123 7.50 -12.32 6.85
C GLN A 123 7.56 -11.16 7.86
N THR A 124 8.70 -10.46 7.86
CA THR A 124 8.98 -9.24 8.61
C THR A 124 9.64 -8.22 7.69
N GLY A 125 9.70 -6.95 8.10
CA GLY A 125 10.30 -5.89 7.29
C GLY A 125 9.33 -5.30 6.26
N ARG A 126 9.80 -5.06 5.03
CA ARG A 126 9.07 -4.31 4.00
C ARG A 126 8.02 -5.19 3.29
N TYR A 127 6.84 -4.61 3.09
CA TYR A 127 5.80 -5.13 2.20
C TYR A 127 5.82 -4.28 0.94
N ILE A 128 6.30 -4.85 -0.18
CA ILE A 128 6.34 -4.17 -1.48
C ILE A 128 5.65 -5.07 -2.49
N LYS A 129 4.54 -4.60 -3.06
CA LYS A 129 3.79 -5.31 -4.09
C LYS A 129 3.34 -4.36 -5.18
N SER A 130 3.37 -4.83 -6.42
CA SER A 130 2.88 -4.09 -7.57
C SER A 130 1.92 -4.97 -8.36
N PHE A 131 0.83 -4.35 -8.82
CA PHE A 131 -0.18 -5.02 -9.60
C PHE A 131 -0.58 -4.16 -10.79
N LYS A 132 -0.80 -4.81 -11.93
CA LYS A 132 -1.50 -4.21 -13.08
C LYS A 132 -3.00 -4.23 -12.81
N ILE A 133 -3.67 -3.11 -13.06
CA ILE A 133 -5.11 -2.97 -12.98
C ILE A 133 -5.69 -3.42 -14.32
N LYS A 134 -6.36 -4.57 -14.33
CA LYS A 134 -7.03 -5.11 -15.53
C LYS A 134 -8.45 -4.58 -15.66
N GLU A 135 -9.14 -4.44 -14.53
CA GLU A 135 -10.52 -3.96 -14.47
C GLU A 135 -10.73 -3.21 -13.15
N ALA A 136 -11.39 -2.05 -13.21
CA ALA A 136 -11.80 -1.29 -12.04
C ALA A 136 -13.23 -0.78 -12.26
N SER A 137 -14.14 -1.21 -11.40
CA SER A 137 -15.56 -0.84 -11.42
C SER A 137 -16.01 -0.41 -10.02
N SER A 138 -17.30 -0.14 -9.83
CA SER A 138 -17.85 0.31 -8.55
C SER A 138 -17.75 -0.70 -7.42
N ASP A 139 -17.71 -1.99 -7.76
CA ASP A 139 -17.82 -3.13 -6.83
C ASP A 139 -16.83 -4.27 -7.14
N LYS A 140 -16.16 -4.24 -8.30
CA LYS A 140 -15.15 -5.23 -8.70
C LYS A 140 -13.83 -4.57 -9.07
N LEU A 141 -12.74 -5.21 -8.66
CA LEU A 141 -11.38 -4.82 -8.99
C LEU A 141 -10.59 -6.08 -9.38
N LEU A 142 -10.08 -6.11 -10.61
CA LEU A 142 -9.22 -7.18 -11.09
C LEU A 142 -7.79 -6.67 -11.17
N LEU A 143 -6.93 -7.23 -10.32
CA LEU A 143 -5.52 -6.94 -10.27
C LEU A 143 -4.71 -8.14 -10.76
N GLU A 144 -3.63 -7.91 -11.49
CA GLU A 144 -2.68 -8.94 -11.90
C GLU A 144 -1.32 -8.62 -11.28
N SER A 145 -0.77 -9.56 -10.51
CA SER A 145 0.54 -9.41 -9.89
C SER A 145 1.63 -9.31 -10.95
N THR A 146 2.48 -8.27 -10.87
CA THR A 146 3.59 -8.10 -11.81
C THR A 146 4.70 -9.14 -11.61
N ASN A 147 4.73 -9.81 -10.45
CA ASN A 147 5.82 -10.72 -10.09
C ASN A 147 5.56 -12.17 -10.53
N ASN A 148 4.30 -12.57 -10.61
CA ASN A 148 3.93 -13.97 -10.89
C ASN A 148 2.69 -14.12 -11.78
N GLN A 149 2.19 -13.01 -12.36
CA GLN A 149 1.06 -12.97 -13.28
C GLN A 149 -0.24 -13.58 -12.73
N ARG A 150 -0.33 -13.76 -11.40
CA ARG A 150 -1.55 -14.27 -10.75
C ARG A 150 -2.57 -13.16 -10.63
N GLU A 151 -3.81 -13.50 -10.92
CA GLU A 151 -4.94 -12.60 -10.76
C GLU A 151 -5.47 -12.57 -9.32
N LEU A 152 -5.81 -11.38 -8.87
CA LEU A 152 -6.54 -11.09 -7.64
C LEU A 152 -7.86 -10.47 -8.06
N ARG A 153 -8.91 -11.30 -8.01
CA ARG A 153 -10.31 -10.87 -8.17
C ARG A 153 -10.80 -10.38 -6.81
N LEU A 154 -11.04 -9.08 -6.72
CA LEU A 154 -11.44 -8.41 -5.50
C LEU A 154 -12.87 -7.88 -5.65
N THR A 155 -13.70 -8.17 -4.65
CA THR A 155 -15.07 -7.66 -4.55
C THR A 155 -15.14 -6.63 -3.41
N LEU A 156 -15.83 -5.51 -3.65
CA LEU A 156 -16.02 -4.46 -2.66
C LEU A 156 -17.01 -4.94 -1.59
N ASN A 157 -16.52 -5.08 -0.37
CA ASN A 157 -17.34 -5.43 0.79
C ASN A 157 -17.91 -4.20 1.50
N GLU A 158 -17.16 -3.11 1.56
CA GLU A 158 -17.58 -1.88 2.23
C GLU A 158 -16.96 -0.66 1.54
N ARG A 159 -17.77 0.35 1.20
CA ARG A 159 -17.27 1.58 0.58
C ARG A 159 -16.79 2.56 1.65
N ILE A 160 -15.57 3.08 1.49
CA ILE A 160 -15.00 4.08 2.40
C ILE A 160 -14.92 5.41 1.65
N THR A 161 -15.28 6.52 2.31
CA THR A 161 -15.05 7.87 1.78
C THR A 161 -13.80 8.44 2.44
N CYS A 162 -12.81 8.84 1.64
CA CYS A 162 -11.60 9.47 2.17
C CYS A 162 -11.95 10.84 2.77
N VAL A 163 -11.62 11.01 4.05
CA VAL A 163 -11.59 12.30 4.74
C VAL A 163 -10.13 12.53 5.16
N PRO A 164 -9.33 13.26 4.35
CA PRO A 164 -7.92 13.49 4.65
C PRO A 164 -7.74 14.11 6.04
N ARG A 165 -6.72 13.64 6.75
CA ARG A 165 -6.34 14.13 8.08
C ARG A 165 -4.96 14.76 8.02
N GLU A 166 -4.72 15.71 8.92
CA GLU A 166 -3.37 16.18 9.22
C GLU A 166 -2.60 15.06 9.93
N LEU A 167 -1.32 14.90 9.57
CA LEU A 167 -0.41 13.85 10.05
C LEU A 167 0.42 14.29 11.26
#